data_AF-A0AA35YUG3-F1
#
_entry.id   AF-A0AA35YUG3-F1
#
_cell.length_a   1.000
_cell.length_b   1.000
_cell.length_c   1.000
_cell.angle_alpha   90.00
_cell.angle_beta   90.00
_cell.angle_gamma   90.00
#
_symmetry.space_group_name_H-M   'P 1'
#
loop_
_entity.id
_entity.type
_entity.pdbx_description
1 polymer ?
#
loop_
_entity_poly.entity_id
_entity_poly.type
_entity_poly.pdbx_seq_one_letter_code
_entity_poly.pdbx_strand_id
1 'polypeptide(L)'
;MIVDDAFVNIIQSKFPFLESLRLDLDFWKLECFNFTCVTLKKLSIELDQFIKPVNIKVYAPNLISFRFRGFTMPSLLFQATILEEMDLDLFLMRPLIIDESFFLKMREALTFSRKCNIQILITKFDDIIPSDINLDDLTRRVTFPAINVPQLTFRTFREDKGLGDQRLPFFDALFTICHPKQVVALGDSNSKHNYFSQLMVREVVEKKTRKGYWRDYLQLVEIRRHGDEKWETLTNSWRSFPQGLAHVPCLEFKLNWR
;
A
#
# COMPACT_ATOMS: atom_id res chain seq x y z
N MET A 1 14.76 21.93 -1.21
CA MET A 1 15.80 22.26 -0.21
C MET A 1 16.79 21.12 -0.23
N ILE A 2 18.11 21.34 -0.31
CA ILE A 2 19.05 20.21 -0.22
C ILE A 2 19.08 19.76 1.23
N VAL A 3 18.70 18.52 1.47
CA VAL A 3 18.70 17.94 2.81
C VAL A 3 19.84 16.92 2.86
N ASP A 4 20.80 17.17 3.75
CA ASP A 4 22.02 16.39 3.95
C ASP A 4 22.24 16.11 5.45
N ASP A 5 23.37 15.50 5.81
CA ASP A 5 23.69 15.19 7.20
C ASP A 5 23.73 16.44 8.09
N ALA A 6 24.11 17.60 7.55
CA ALA A 6 24.15 18.84 8.32
C ALA A 6 22.74 19.29 8.72
N PHE A 7 21.76 19.12 7.83
CA PHE A 7 20.36 19.40 8.17
C PHE A 7 19.83 18.48 9.28
N VAL A 8 20.12 17.18 9.21
CA VAL A 8 19.72 16.23 10.24
C VAL A 8 20.31 16.63 11.60
N ASN A 9 21.60 17.00 11.62
CA ASN A 9 22.28 17.46 12.83
C ASN A 9 21.70 18.76 13.39
N ILE A 10 21.23 19.68 12.53
CA ILE A 10 20.55 20.92 12.97
C ILE A 10 19.24 20.60 13.67
N ILE A 11 18.44 19.67 13.13
CA ILE A 11 17.19 19.27 13.77
C ILE A 11 17.46 18.72 15.18
N GLN A 12 18.46 17.84 15.29
CA GLN A 12 18.82 17.20 16.55
C GLN A 12 19.33 18.18 17.60
N SER A 13 20.15 19.15 17.20
CA SER A 13 20.82 20.06 18.12
C SER A 13 19.96 21.27 18.53
N LYS A 14 19.11 21.79 17.63
CA LYS A 14 18.39 23.05 17.88
C LYS A 14 16.96 22.88 18.39
N PHE A 15 16.39 21.68 18.31
CA PHE A 15 15.00 21.44 18.66
C PHE A 15 14.86 20.33 19.71
N PRO A 16 15.28 20.57 20.96
CA PRO A 16 15.29 19.55 22.01
C PRO A 16 13.90 19.09 22.47
N PHE A 17 12.84 19.82 22.10
CA PHE A 17 11.43 19.51 22.42
C PHE A 17 10.61 19.19 21.17
N LEU A 18 11.26 18.76 20.09
CA LEU A 18 10.58 18.45 18.84
C LEU A 18 9.67 17.23 19.02
N GLU A 19 8.36 17.46 18.97
CA GLU A 19 7.36 16.37 19.08
C GLU A 19 6.84 15.90 17.72
N SER A 20 6.91 16.75 16.69
CA SER A 20 6.39 16.44 15.36
C SER A 20 7.31 16.99 14.29
N LEU A 21 7.66 16.15 13.32
CA LEU A 21 8.50 16.52 12.20
C LEU A 21 7.87 16.05 10.89
N ARG A 22 7.76 16.98 9.93
CA ARG A 22 7.46 16.65 8.53
C ARG A 22 8.66 17.02 7.69
N LEU A 23 9.15 16.06 6.93
CA LEU A 23 10.25 16.21 6.00
C LEU A 23 9.71 16.04 4.59
N ASP A 24 9.85 17.10 3.82
CA ASP A 24 9.68 17.08 2.38
C ASP A 24 11.08 17.01 1.76
N LEU A 25 11.44 15.83 1.26
CA LEU A 25 12.79 15.48 0.85
C LEU A 25 12.95 15.56 -0.67
N ASP A 26 12.52 16.70 -1.22
CA ASP A 26 12.82 17.11 -2.58
C ASP A 26 14.35 17.16 -2.79
N PHE A 27 14.87 16.41 -3.77
CA PHE A 27 16.29 16.37 -4.12
C PHE A 27 17.20 15.74 -3.05
N TRP A 28 16.69 14.71 -2.36
CA TRP A 28 17.47 13.85 -1.47
C TRP A 28 18.55 13.07 -2.24
N LYS A 29 19.80 13.18 -1.78
CA LYS A 29 20.95 12.49 -2.41
C LYS A 29 21.49 11.31 -1.61
N LEU A 30 21.02 11.11 -0.38
CA LEU A 30 21.56 10.09 0.51
C LEU A 30 20.83 8.75 0.33
N GLU A 31 21.57 7.66 0.31
CA GLU A 31 20.98 6.31 0.25
C GLU A 31 20.40 5.88 1.61
N CYS A 32 20.78 6.58 2.67
CA CYS A 32 20.39 6.28 4.04
C CYS A 32 19.97 7.57 4.76
N PHE A 33 18.83 7.52 5.44
CA PHE A 33 18.35 8.54 6.36
C PHE A 33 18.40 7.99 7.77
N ASN A 34 19.29 8.52 8.60
CA ASN A 34 19.41 8.15 10.01
C ASN A 34 18.91 9.31 10.86
N PHE A 35 17.83 9.10 11.61
CA PHE A 35 17.25 10.13 12.46
C PHE A 35 17.17 9.66 13.90
N THR A 36 17.49 10.56 14.82
CA THR A 36 17.45 10.31 16.27
C THR A 36 16.80 11.50 16.93
N CYS A 37 15.70 11.29 17.66
CA CYS A 37 15.06 12.34 18.45
C CYS A 37 14.17 11.70 19.52
N VAL A 38 14.54 11.85 20.79
CA VAL A 38 13.84 11.19 21.90
C VAL A 38 12.47 11.77 22.19
N THR A 39 12.23 13.05 21.88
CA THR A 39 10.95 13.73 22.12
C THR A 39 9.94 13.52 21.01
N LEU A 40 10.37 12.98 19.87
CA LEU A 40 9.55 12.89 18.67
C LEU A 40 8.42 11.87 18.85
N LYS A 41 7.18 12.35 18.65
CA LYS A 41 5.95 11.56 18.69
C LYS A 41 5.38 11.30 17.30
N LYS A 42 5.63 12.19 16.33
CA LYS A 42 5.11 12.09 14.96
C LYS A 42 6.21 12.37 13.94
N LEU A 43 6.32 11.51 12.93
CA LEU A 43 7.24 11.69 11.82
C LEU A 43 6.53 11.46 10.49
N SER A 44 6.61 12.44 9.60
CA SER A 44 6.14 12.31 8.22
C SER A 44 7.32 12.52 7.28
N ILE A 45 7.54 11.58 6.36
CA ILE A 45 8.57 11.68 5.33
C ILE A 45 7.89 11.60 3.96
N GLU A 46 8.17 12.57 3.11
CA GLU A 46 7.72 12.65 1.73
C GLU A 46 8.94 12.65 0.81
N LEU A 47 9.02 11.66 -0.08
CA LEU A 47 10.06 11.48 -1.08
C LEU A 47 9.47 11.71 -2.47
N ASP A 48 9.66 12.90 -3.03
CA ASP A 48 9.16 13.26 -4.37
C ASP A 48 10.12 12.86 -5.51
N GLN A 49 11.17 12.07 -5.22
CA GLN A 49 12.14 11.62 -6.22
C GLN A 49 12.12 10.12 -6.50
N PHE A 50 12.35 9.80 -7.78
CA PHE A 50 12.18 8.47 -8.37
C PHE A 50 13.39 7.53 -8.21
N ILE A 51 14.45 7.87 -7.45
CA ILE A 51 15.71 7.14 -7.58
C ILE A 51 16.41 6.82 -6.25
N LYS A 52 16.85 5.56 -6.22
CA LYS A 52 17.58 4.76 -5.22
C LYS A 52 16.73 4.19 -4.08
N PRO A 53 16.94 2.90 -3.73
CA PRO A 53 16.43 2.34 -2.48
C PRO A 53 16.91 3.22 -1.32
N VAL A 54 15.97 3.76 -0.56
CA VAL A 54 16.29 4.54 0.64
C VAL A 54 16.13 3.64 1.86
N ASN A 55 17.17 3.60 2.69
CA ASN A 55 17.10 3.02 4.02
C ASN A 55 16.74 4.12 5.01
N ILE A 56 15.64 3.98 5.73
CA ILE A 56 15.17 4.94 6.73
C ILE A 56 15.31 4.29 8.10
N LYS A 57 16.25 4.79 8.90
CA LYS A 57 16.50 4.33 10.27
C LYS A 57 16.10 5.43 11.24
N VAL A 58 15.17 5.13 12.14
CA VAL A 58 14.62 6.10 13.08
C VAL A 58 14.79 5.57 14.51
N TYR A 59 15.55 6.33 15.30
CA TYR A 59 15.64 6.17 16.75
C TYR A 59 14.80 7.26 17.43
N ALA A 60 13.53 6.94 17.65
CA ALA A 60 12.58 7.81 18.32
C ALA A 60 11.73 6.95 19.27
N PRO A 61 12.19 6.70 20.51
CA PRO A 61 11.52 5.78 21.44
C PRO A 61 10.13 6.25 21.89
N ASN A 62 9.76 7.51 21.64
CA ASN A 62 8.42 8.03 21.91
C ASN A 62 7.59 8.18 20.63
N LEU A 63 8.03 7.59 19.50
CA LEU A 63 7.32 7.70 18.23
C LEU A 63 6.01 6.92 18.30
N ILE A 64 4.92 7.61 18.04
CA ILE A 64 3.56 7.09 18.11
C ILE A 64 3.01 6.87 16.70
N SER A 65 3.30 7.80 15.79
CA SER A 65 2.74 7.85 14.44
C SER A 65 3.83 8.10 13.40
N PHE A 66 3.81 7.30 12.33
CA PHE A 66 4.71 7.44 11.20
C PHE A 66 3.93 7.51 9.89
N ARG A 67 4.24 8.50 9.06
CA ARG A 67 3.73 8.61 7.70
C ARG A 67 4.87 8.57 6.70
N PHE A 68 4.73 7.72 5.70
CA PHE A 68 5.63 7.69 4.56
C PHE A 68 4.86 7.96 3.27
N ARG A 69 5.42 8.82 2.42
CA ARG A 69 4.95 9.07 1.07
C ARG A 69 6.10 8.95 0.09
N GLY A 70 5.94 8.14 -0.96
CA GLY A 70 6.99 8.00 -1.98
C GLY A 70 6.66 7.04 -3.11
N PHE A 71 7.61 6.85 -4.03
CA PHE A 71 7.43 6.05 -5.25
C PHE A 71 7.81 4.57 -5.11
N THR A 72 8.45 4.18 -4.01
CA THR A 72 8.83 2.79 -3.72
C THR A 72 8.80 2.54 -2.22
N MET A 73 8.79 1.27 -1.82
CA MET A 73 8.85 0.89 -0.42
C MET A 73 10.29 1.02 0.11
N PRO A 74 10.55 1.88 1.12
CA PRO A 74 11.86 1.99 1.74
C PRO A 74 12.10 0.80 2.69
N SER A 75 13.37 0.54 3.00
CA SER A 75 13.68 -0.30 4.16
C SER A 75 13.49 0.55 5.41
N LEU A 76 12.62 0.13 6.33
CA LEU A 76 12.35 0.86 7.57
C LEU A 76 12.98 0.14 8.76
N LEU A 77 13.59 0.91 9.66
CA LEU A 77 14.09 0.39 10.94
C LEU A 77 13.69 1.34 12.08
N PHE A 78 12.83 0.86 12.97
CA PHE A 78 12.49 1.53 14.23
C PHE A 78 13.09 0.75 15.40
N GLN A 79 13.77 1.44 16.31
CA GLN A 79 14.26 0.79 17.52
C GLN A 79 13.19 0.83 18.63
N ALA A 80 12.80 -0.37 19.08
CA ALA A 80 12.16 -0.65 20.37
C ALA A 80 10.71 -0.18 20.60
N THR A 81 10.03 0.45 19.64
CA THR A 81 8.61 0.83 19.78
C THR A 81 7.72 0.33 18.65
N ILE A 82 6.61 -0.30 19.03
CA ILE A 82 5.47 -0.52 18.15
C ILE A 82 4.67 0.78 18.09
N LEU A 83 4.52 1.33 16.89
CA LEU A 83 3.72 2.52 16.62
C LEU A 83 2.24 2.25 16.86
N GLU A 84 1.50 3.26 17.30
CA GLU A 84 0.04 3.18 17.37
C GLU A 84 -0.57 3.15 15.96
N GLU A 85 -0.04 3.98 15.07
CA GLU A 85 -0.50 4.09 13.70
C GLU A 85 0.65 4.32 12.71
N MET A 86 0.44 3.83 11.48
CA MET A 86 1.29 4.08 10.34
C MET A 86 0.45 4.37 9.10
N ASP A 87 0.88 5.33 8.30
CA ASP A 87 0.29 5.62 6.99
C ASP A 87 1.35 5.42 5.90
N LEU A 88 1.04 4.57 4.91
CA LEU A 88 1.89 4.32 3.76
C LEU A 88 1.21 4.81 2.48
N ASP A 89 1.68 5.92 1.93
CA ASP A 89 1.19 6.53 0.70
C ASP A 89 2.16 6.26 -0.47
N LEU A 90 1.89 5.22 -1.24
CA LEU A 90 2.76 4.75 -2.33
C LEU A 90 2.26 5.23 -3.69
N PHE A 91 3.13 5.90 -4.45
CA PHE A 91 2.86 6.44 -5.78
C PHE A 91 3.58 5.59 -6.82
N LEU A 92 2.91 4.57 -7.36
CA LEU A 92 3.48 3.69 -8.38
C LEU A 92 3.25 4.34 -9.76
N MET A 93 4.27 5.06 -10.25
CA MET A 93 4.21 5.87 -11.49
C MET A 93 5.45 5.66 -12.37
N ARG A 94 5.26 5.57 -13.71
CA ARG A 94 6.31 5.33 -14.73
C ARG A 94 7.01 3.96 -14.55
N PRO A 95 7.70 3.37 -15.55
CA PRO A 95 8.12 1.97 -15.47
C PRO A 95 8.88 1.68 -14.17
N LEU A 96 8.19 1.05 -13.23
CA LEU A 96 8.66 0.67 -11.91
C LEU A 96 8.68 -0.85 -11.90
N ILE A 97 9.88 -1.38 -11.67
CA ILE A 97 10.05 -2.81 -11.47
C ILE A 97 9.61 -3.09 -10.04
N ILE A 98 8.52 -3.86 -9.91
CA ILE A 98 8.08 -4.36 -8.62
C ILE A 98 8.49 -5.83 -8.56
N ASP A 99 9.31 -6.15 -7.57
CA ASP A 99 9.81 -7.48 -7.28
C ASP A 99 9.39 -7.93 -5.87
N GLU A 100 9.85 -9.12 -5.48
CA GLU A 100 9.58 -9.67 -4.15
C GLU A 100 10.08 -8.76 -3.01
N SER A 101 11.19 -8.04 -3.22
CA SER A 101 11.79 -7.18 -2.19
C SER A 101 10.87 -6.03 -1.78
N PHE A 102 10.09 -5.50 -2.72
CA PHE A 102 9.08 -4.49 -2.45
C PHE A 102 8.05 -4.99 -1.44
N PHE A 103 7.50 -6.19 -1.66
CA PHE A 103 6.50 -6.80 -0.79
C PHE A 103 7.09 -7.21 0.57
N LEU A 104 8.33 -7.71 0.60
CA LEU A 104 9.00 -8.05 1.85
C LEU A 104 9.25 -6.81 2.73
N LYS A 105 9.71 -5.70 2.16
CA LYS A 105 9.85 -4.42 2.89
C LYS A 105 8.52 -3.90 3.39
N MET A 106 7.46 -4.03 2.58
CA MET A 106 6.12 -3.63 3.00
C MET A 106 5.63 -4.53 4.15
N ARG A 107 5.85 -5.84 4.06
CA ARG A 107 5.52 -6.79 5.12
C ARG A 107 6.28 -6.51 6.42
N GLU A 108 7.55 -6.15 6.32
CA GLU A 108 8.36 -5.74 7.46
C GLU A 108 7.80 -4.45 8.08
N ALA A 109 7.48 -3.45 7.26
CA ALA A 109 6.89 -2.20 7.75
C ALA A 109 5.59 -2.41 8.54
N LEU A 110 4.75 -3.35 8.09
CA LEU A 110 3.53 -3.72 8.79
C LEU A 110 3.77 -4.31 10.18
N THR A 111 4.97 -4.79 10.51
CA THR A 111 5.29 -5.26 11.87
C THR A 111 5.50 -4.12 12.87
N PHE A 112 5.77 -2.90 12.38
CA PHE A 112 6.10 -1.78 13.25
C PHE A 112 4.90 -1.04 13.81
N SER A 113 3.66 -1.38 13.43
CA SER A 113 2.47 -0.64 13.87
C SER A 113 1.32 -1.54 14.31
N ARG A 114 0.49 -1.03 15.22
CA ARG A 114 -0.79 -1.68 15.59
C ARG A 114 -1.88 -1.50 14.53
N LYS A 115 -1.78 -0.43 13.76
CA LYS A 115 -2.70 -0.06 12.70
C LYS A 115 -1.91 0.55 11.55
N CYS A 116 -2.07 0.03 10.34
CA CYS A 116 -1.45 0.59 9.14
C CYS A 116 -2.49 0.88 8.07
N ASN A 117 -2.70 2.15 7.72
CA ASN A 117 -3.46 2.49 6.53
C ASN A 117 -2.51 2.49 5.33
N ILE A 118 -2.96 1.93 4.22
CA ILE A 118 -2.18 1.88 2.99
C ILE A 118 -2.95 2.60 1.91
N GLN A 119 -2.30 3.51 1.19
CA GLN A 119 -2.81 4.10 -0.03
C GLN A 119 -1.83 3.79 -1.16
N ILE A 120 -2.33 3.15 -2.22
CA ILE A 120 -1.58 2.84 -3.43
C ILE A 120 -2.21 3.60 -4.57
N LEU A 121 -1.43 4.51 -5.15
CA LEU A 121 -1.79 5.32 -6.30
C LEU A 121 -1.05 4.78 -7.52
N ILE A 122 -1.79 4.37 -8.54
CA ILE A 122 -1.27 3.81 -9.77
C ILE A 122 -1.71 4.70 -10.93
N THR A 123 -0.75 5.29 -11.65
CA THR A 123 -1.10 6.17 -12.77
C THR A 123 -1.52 5.37 -14.00
N LYS A 124 -0.76 4.33 -14.34
CA LYS A 124 -1.10 3.29 -15.31
C LYS A 124 -0.52 1.96 -14.81
N PHE A 125 -1.26 0.86 -14.89
CA PHE A 125 -0.66 -0.44 -14.54
C PHE A 125 0.39 -0.89 -15.56
N ASP A 126 0.36 -0.38 -16.80
CA ASP A 126 1.44 -0.57 -17.78
C ASP A 126 2.77 0.04 -17.31
N ASP A 127 2.72 0.98 -16.36
CA ASP A 127 3.91 1.53 -15.72
C ASP A 127 4.46 0.60 -14.64
N ILE A 128 3.77 -0.48 -14.27
CA ILE A 128 4.30 -1.50 -13.37
C ILE A 128 4.83 -2.61 -14.26
N ILE A 129 6.15 -2.78 -14.29
CA ILE A 129 6.77 -3.95 -14.93
C ILE A 129 6.77 -5.04 -13.86
N PRO A 130 5.90 -6.06 -13.96
CA PRO A 130 5.93 -7.16 -13.01
C PRO A 130 7.27 -7.87 -13.22
N SER A 131 8.12 -7.88 -12.20
CA SER A 131 9.17 -8.89 -12.13
C SER A 131 8.50 -10.25 -11.96
N ASP A 132 9.21 -11.35 -12.26
CA ASP A 132 8.74 -12.70 -11.96
C ASP A 132 8.64 -12.89 -10.43
N ILE A 133 7.56 -12.42 -9.82
CA ILE A 133 7.30 -12.55 -8.39
C ILE A 133 7.06 -14.02 -8.10
N ASN A 134 8.01 -14.65 -7.42
CA ASN A 134 7.86 -16.02 -6.97
C ASN A 134 6.94 -16.07 -5.73
N LEU A 135 5.65 -16.25 -5.96
CA LEU A 135 4.65 -16.30 -4.89
C LEU A 135 4.86 -17.46 -3.91
N ASP A 136 5.42 -18.59 -4.37
CA ASP A 136 5.74 -19.72 -3.50
C ASP A 136 6.86 -19.37 -2.50
N ASP A 137 7.90 -18.67 -2.97
CA ASP A 137 8.98 -18.18 -2.11
C ASP A 137 8.46 -17.09 -1.15
N LEU A 138 7.66 -16.15 -1.65
CA LEU A 138 7.04 -15.13 -0.83
C LEU A 138 6.17 -15.74 0.28
N THR A 139 5.38 -16.76 -0.03
CA THR A 139 4.54 -17.48 0.95
C THR A 139 5.38 -18.24 1.98
N ARG A 140 6.54 -18.79 1.59
CA ARG A 140 7.46 -19.44 2.53
C ARG A 140 8.08 -18.44 3.51
N ARG A 141 8.44 -17.25 3.04
CA ARG A 141 9.05 -16.17 3.85
C ARG A 141 8.02 -15.42 4.69
N VAL A 142 6.78 -15.33 4.23
CA VAL A 142 5.68 -14.66 4.91
C VAL A 142 4.66 -15.70 5.36
N THR A 143 4.95 -16.36 6.48
CA THR A 143 4.12 -17.45 7.01
C THR A 143 2.70 -17.00 7.37
N PHE A 144 2.56 -15.75 7.84
CA PHE A 144 1.27 -15.17 8.18
C PHE A 144 1.14 -13.74 7.61
N PRO A 145 0.00 -13.45 6.96
CA PRO A 145 -0.31 -12.11 6.47
C PRO A 145 -0.54 -11.16 7.64
N ALA A 146 -0.18 -9.90 7.45
CA ALA A 146 -0.46 -8.85 8.41
C ALA A 146 -1.96 -8.51 8.45
N ILE A 147 -2.55 -8.49 9.65
CA ILE A 147 -3.99 -8.26 9.89
C ILE A 147 -4.30 -6.87 10.48
N ASN A 148 -3.26 -6.07 10.70
CA ASN A 148 -3.32 -4.71 11.23
C ASN A 148 -3.63 -3.65 10.16
N VAL A 149 -4.11 -4.06 8.98
CA VAL A 149 -4.50 -3.17 7.89
C VAL A 149 -6.01 -2.97 7.91
N PRO A 150 -6.55 -1.92 8.58
CA PRO A 150 -7.98 -1.67 8.56
C PRO A 150 -8.47 -1.27 7.16
N GLN A 151 -7.68 -0.50 6.42
CA GLN A 151 -8.06 0.03 5.12
C GLN A 151 -6.88 0.06 4.16
N LEU A 152 -7.13 -0.40 2.94
CA LEU A 152 -6.28 -0.27 1.78
C LEU A 152 -7.02 0.55 0.72
N THR A 153 -6.47 1.69 0.32
CA THR A 153 -7.04 2.52 -0.74
C THR A 153 -6.27 2.31 -2.03
N PHE A 154 -6.95 1.90 -3.09
CA PHE A 154 -6.40 1.87 -4.45
C PHE A 154 -6.95 3.02 -5.26
N ARG A 155 -6.07 3.77 -5.92
CA ARG A 155 -6.47 4.80 -6.89
C ARG A 155 -5.82 4.55 -8.23
N THR A 156 -6.63 4.47 -9.27
CA THR A 156 -6.18 4.23 -10.65
C THR A 156 -6.60 5.38 -11.56
N PHE A 157 -5.66 6.02 -12.26
CA PHE A 157 -5.95 7.26 -13.01
C PHE A 157 -6.26 7.09 -14.50
N ARG A 158 -5.83 6.02 -15.15
CA ARG A 158 -6.00 5.87 -16.60
C ARG A 158 -6.55 4.52 -16.99
N GLU A 159 -7.27 4.49 -18.11
CA GLU A 159 -7.80 3.27 -18.69
C GLU A 159 -6.70 2.26 -18.96
N ASP A 160 -6.93 1.07 -18.44
CA ASP A 160 -6.10 -0.09 -18.70
C ASP A 160 -6.52 -0.78 -19.99
N LYS A 161 -5.58 -0.96 -20.91
CA LYS A 161 -5.83 -1.57 -22.22
C LYS A 161 -6.04 -3.10 -22.18
N GLY A 162 -6.58 -3.65 -21.10
CA GLY A 162 -7.03 -5.05 -21.07
C GLY A 162 -5.94 -6.10 -20.85
N LEU A 163 -4.81 -5.78 -20.22
CA LEU A 163 -3.78 -6.76 -19.80
C LEU A 163 -4.18 -7.57 -18.55
N GLY A 164 -5.47 -7.95 -18.46
CA GLY A 164 -6.18 -8.41 -17.26
C GLY A 164 -5.50 -9.50 -16.43
N ASP A 165 -4.68 -10.34 -17.06
CA ASP A 165 -4.06 -11.51 -16.43
C ASP A 165 -2.60 -11.30 -16.00
N GLN A 166 -1.86 -10.39 -16.62
CA GLN A 166 -0.43 -10.17 -16.32
C GLN A 166 -0.20 -9.41 -15.00
N ARG A 167 -1.27 -8.88 -14.40
CA ARG A 167 -1.21 -8.00 -13.22
C ARG A 167 -1.80 -8.63 -11.97
N LEU A 168 -2.32 -9.85 -12.10
CA LEU A 168 -2.67 -10.73 -10.99
C LEU A 168 -1.54 -10.92 -9.98
N PRO A 169 -0.26 -11.11 -10.40
CA PRO A 169 0.82 -11.36 -9.45
C PRO A 169 1.01 -10.24 -8.42
N PHE A 170 0.73 -8.98 -8.78
CA PHE A 170 0.81 -7.86 -7.84
C PHE A 170 -0.20 -8.01 -6.70
N PHE A 171 -1.46 -8.28 -7.02
CA PHE A 171 -2.52 -8.45 -6.01
C PHE A 171 -2.36 -9.75 -5.25
N ASP A 172 -1.93 -10.82 -5.93
CA ASP A 172 -1.62 -12.09 -5.30
C ASP A 172 -0.51 -11.92 -4.26
N ALA A 173 0.57 -11.20 -4.58
CA ALA A 173 1.65 -10.90 -3.66
C ALA A 173 1.22 -9.97 -2.52
N LEU A 174 0.47 -8.91 -2.83
CA LEU A 174 -0.02 -7.97 -1.82
C LEU A 174 -0.92 -8.66 -0.79
N PHE A 175 -1.88 -9.45 -1.24
CA PHE A 175 -2.78 -10.17 -0.33
C PHE A 175 -2.13 -11.39 0.31
N THR A 176 -1.00 -11.87 -0.21
CA THR A 176 -0.15 -12.84 0.50
C THR A 176 0.53 -12.20 1.72
N ILE A 177 0.93 -10.92 1.62
CA ILE A 177 1.62 -10.25 2.74
C ILE A 177 0.66 -9.58 3.74
N CYS A 178 -0.56 -9.21 3.34
CA CYS A 178 -1.52 -8.58 4.24
C CYS A 178 -2.98 -8.89 3.91
N HIS A 179 -3.82 -8.91 4.93
CA HIS A 179 -5.26 -9.17 4.85
C HIS A 179 -6.03 -7.91 5.27
N PRO A 180 -6.20 -6.92 4.37
CA PRO A 180 -6.91 -5.69 4.70
C PRO A 180 -8.39 -5.97 5.02
N LYS A 181 -8.95 -5.32 6.05
CA LYS A 181 -10.38 -5.46 6.38
C LYS A 181 -11.29 -4.81 5.35
N GLN A 182 -10.83 -3.70 4.79
CA GLN A 182 -11.56 -2.92 3.80
C GLN A 182 -10.63 -2.48 2.67
N VAL A 183 -11.13 -2.51 1.45
CA VAL A 183 -10.48 -1.96 0.28
C VAL A 183 -11.35 -0.89 -0.34
N VAL A 184 -10.82 0.32 -0.49
CA VAL A 184 -11.49 1.44 -1.16
C VAL A 184 -10.86 1.59 -2.54
N ALA A 185 -11.63 1.29 -3.58
CA ALA A 185 -11.22 1.35 -4.97
C ALA A 185 -11.76 2.62 -5.62
N LEU A 186 -10.85 3.56 -5.86
CA LEU A 186 -11.13 4.86 -6.47
C LEU A 186 -10.76 4.84 -7.95
N GLY A 187 -11.75 5.06 -8.80
CA GLY A 187 -11.56 5.29 -10.23
C GLY A 187 -11.33 6.77 -10.52
N ASP A 188 -10.63 7.08 -11.62
CA ASP A 188 -10.76 8.42 -12.23
C ASP A 188 -12.17 8.59 -12.79
N SER A 189 -12.74 9.80 -12.71
CA SER A 189 -14.05 10.12 -13.28
C SER A 189 -14.10 9.89 -14.79
N ASN A 190 -12.93 9.89 -15.44
CA ASN A 190 -12.76 9.63 -16.86
C ASN A 190 -12.48 8.16 -17.20
N SER A 191 -12.22 7.30 -16.19
CA SER A 191 -11.97 5.88 -16.41
C SER A 191 -13.28 5.12 -16.36
N LYS A 192 -13.63 4.44 -17.44
CA LYS A 192 -14.81 3.56 -17.49
C LYS A 192 -14.67 2.32 -16.61
N HIS A 193 -13.46 2.04 -16.11
CA HIS A 193 -13.18 0.79 -15.43
C HIS A 193 -12.22 0.98 -14.26
N ASN A 194 -12.59 0.45 -13.09
CA ASN A 194 -11.67 0.25 -11.98
C ASN A 194 -11.13 -1.18 -12.03
N TYR A 195 -9.83 -1.34 -12.24
CA TYR A 195 -9.19 -2.65 -12.40
C TYR A 195 -9.40 -3.54 -11.17
N PHE A 196 -9.26 -2.98 -9.97
CA PHE A 196 -9.45 -3.75 -8.74
C PHE A 196 -10.89 -4.26 -8.62
N SER A 197 -11.88 -3.44 -8.98
CA SER A 197 -13.27 -3.86 -8.97
C SER A 197 -13.55 -4.99 -9.95
N GLN A 198 -12.97 -4.94 -11.16
CA GLN A 198 -13.07 -6.03 -12.13
C GLN A 198 -12.39 -7.30 -11.62
N LEU A 199 -11.22 -7.17 -10.98
CA LEU A 199 -10.52 -8.28 -10.35
C LEU A 199 -11.42 -8.93 -9.29
N MET A 200 -12.00 -8.16 -8.39
CA MET A 200 -12.86 -8.69 -7.32
C MET A 200 -14.09 -9.40 -7.87
N VAL A 201 -14.77 -8.84 -8.87
CA VAL A 201 -15.90 -9.52 -9.52
C VAL A 201 -15.44 -10.82 -10.17
N ARG A 202 -14.37 -10.78 -10.97
CA ARG A 202 -13.84 -11.98 -11.63
C ARG A 202 -13.46 -13.08 -10.65
N GLU A 203 -12.73 -12.74 -9.58
CA GLU A 203 -12.19 -13.73 -8.66
C GLU A 203 -13.22 -14.25 -7.65
N VAL A 204 -14.18 -13.42 -7.21
CA VAL A 204 -15.20 -13.84 -6.24
C VAL A 204 -16.41 -14.45 -6.93
N VAL A 205 -16.78 -13.97 -8.13
CA VAL A 205 -18.03 -14.31 -8.81
C VAL A 205 -17.84 -15.30 -9.97
N GLU A 206 -16.74 -15.18 -10.72
CA GLU A 206 -16.57 -15.88 -12.01
C GLU A 206 -15.70 -17.14 -11.94
N LYS A 207 -14.88 -17.38 -10.89
CA LYS A 207 -13.99 -18.56 -10.85
C LYS A 207 -14.22 -19.53 -9.69
N LYS A 208 -14.44 -20.79 -10.12
CA LYS A 208 -14.54 -22.04 -9.36
C LYS A 208 -13.35 -23.00 -9.59
N THR A 209 -12.22 -22.58 -10.19
CA THR A 209 -11.26 -23.55 -10.75
C THR A 209 -9.76 -23.28 -10.60
N ARG A 210 -9.32 -22.17 -9.99
CA ARG A 210 -7.89 -22.00 -9.63
C ARG A 210 -7.75 -22.00 -8.11
N LYS A 211 -7.24 -23.11 -7.56
CA LYS A 211 -6.71 -23.15 -6.18
C LYS A 211 -5.45 -22.28 -6.12
N GLY A 212 -5.21 -21.63 -4.98
CA GLY A 212 -3.92 -21.02 -4.67
C GLY A 212 -3.96 -19.55 -4.25
N TYR A 213 -3.13 -19.28 -3.24
CA TYR A 213 -2.83 -17.99 -2.59
C TYR A 213 -3.97 -17.42 -1.75
N TRP A 214 -4.19 -16.11 -1.76
CA TRP A 214 -5.10 -15.39 -0.86
C TRP A 214 -6.58 -15.79 -1.02
N ARG A 215 -6.98 -16.32 -2.17
CA ARG A 215 -8.38 -16.62 -2.49
C ARG A 215 -8.98 -17.72 -1.62
N ASP A 216 -8.17 -18.71 -1.26
CA ASP A 216 -8.59 -19.82 -0.40
C ASP A 216 -8.81 -19.35 1.06
N TYR A 217 -8.28 -18.17 1.42
CA TYR A 217 -8.45 -17.54 2.72
C TYR A 217 -9.58 -16.50 2.72
N LEU A 218 -10.06 -16.05 1.56
CA LEU A 218 -11.15 -15.08 1.48
C LEU A 218 -12.50 -15.81 1.56
N GLN A 219 -13.25 -15.57 2.65
CA GLN A 219 -14.53 -16.23 2.91
C GLN A 219 -15.73 -15.49 2.33
N LEU A 220 -15.78 -14.17 2.55
CA LEU A 220 -16.92 -13.33 2.18
C LEU A 220 -16.42 -11.96 1.74
N VAL A 221 -17.02 -11.45 0.67
CA VAL A 221 -16.80 -10.08 0.20
C VAL A 221 -18.13 -9.35 0.20
N GLU A 222 -18.18 -8.22 0.90
CA GLU A 222 -19.29 -7.28 0.83
C GLU A 222 -18.86 -6.07 0.00
N ILE A 223 -19.78 -5.47 -0.74
CA ILE A 223 -19.54 -4.32 -1.61
C ILE A 223 -20.54 -3.20 -1.31
N ARG A 224 -20.11 -1.94 -1.42
CA ARG A 224 -20.97 -0.74 -1.43
C ARG A 224 -20.42 0.29 -2.41
N ARG A 225 -21.26 1.17 -2.96
CA ARG A 225 -20.84 2.19 -3.93
C ARG A 225 -20.55 3.55 -3.29
N HIS A 226 -21.21 3.84 -2.18
CA HIS A 226 -20.99 5.10 -1.46
C HIS A 226 -21.19 4.88 0.03
N GLY A 227 -20.55 5.71 0.86
CA GLY A 227 -20.49 5.51 2.31
C GLY A 227 -21.84 5.34 3.02
N ASP A 228 -22.90 5.92 2.45
CA ASP A 228 -24.27 5.89 2.99
C ASP A 228 -25.11 4.70 2.47
N GLU A 229 -24.62 3.97 1.48
CA GLU A 229 -25.29 2.78 0.96
C GLU A 229 -25.09 1.58 1.89
N LYS A 230 -26.06 0.66 1.86
CA LYS A 230 -25.97 -0.60 2.61
C LYS A 230 -24.89 -1.50 1.98
N TRP A 231 -24.20 -2.24 2.83
CA TRP A 231 -23.32 -3.32 2.39
C TRP A 231 -24.15 -4.45 1.79
N GLU A 232 -23.74 -4.93 0.63
CA GLU A 232 -24.35 -6.07 -0.05
C GLU A 232 -23.31 -7.16 -0.26
N THR A 233 -23.69 -8.43 -0.11
CA THR A 233 -22.79 -9.52 -0.45
C THR A 233 -22.50 -9.52 -1.96
N LEU A 234 -21.22 -9.61 -2.32
CA LEU A 234 -20.81 -9.74 -3.71
C LEU A 234 -21.22 -11.13 -4.22
N THR A 235 -22.23 -11.17 -5.09
CA THR A 235 -22.82 -12.42 -5.63
C THR A 235 -22.91 -12.40 -7.16
N ASN A 236 -23.41 -13.49 -7.75
CA ASN A 236 -23.60 -13.62 -9.22
C ASN A 236 -24.53 -12.58 -9.85
N SER A 237 -25.39 -11.90 -9.08
CA SER A 237 -26.20 -10.77 -9.58
C SER A 237 -25.34 -9.59 -10.04
N TRP A 238 -24.08 -9.54 -9.61
CA TRP A 238 -23.10 -8.53 -10.00
C TRP A 238 -22.36 -8.88 -11.31
N ARG A 239 -22.76 -9.91 -12.05
CA ARG A 239 -22.16 -10.26 -13.35
C ARG A 239 -22.49 -9.29 -14.49
N SER A 240 -23.67 -8.67 -14.46
CA SER A 240 -24.04 -7.59 -15.41
C SER A 240 -23.42 -6.23 -15.03
N PHE A 241 -22.76 -6.18 -13.88
CA PHE A 241 -22.30 -4.99 -13.22
C PHE A 241 -21.01 -4.34 -13.79
N PRO A 242 -20.04 -5.09 -14.37
CA PRO A 242 -18.85 -4.50 -14.99
C PRO A 242 -19.17 -3.52 -16.15
N GLN A 243 -20.31 -3.69 -16.81
CA GLN A 243 -20.78 -2.82 -17.89
C GLN A 243 -21.49 -1.55 -17.37
N GLY A 244 -22.04 -1.57 -16.15
CA GLY A 244 -22.71 -0.43 -15.49
C GLY A 244 -21.81 0.43 -14.60
N LEU A 245 -20.58 -0.03 -14.32
CA LEU A 245 -19.61 0.63 -13.43
C LEU A 245 -18.83 1.79 -14.07
N ALA A 246 -19.09 2.12 -15.33
CA ALA A 246 -18.38 3.18 -16.04
C ALA A 246 -18.46 4.58 -15.40
N HIS A 247 -19.31 4.74 -14.38
CA HIS A 247 -19.56 6.02 -13.72
C HIS A 247 -19.53 5.97 -12.20
N VAL A 248 -19.10 4.87 -11.57
CA VAL A 248 -19.02 4.81 -10.09
C VAL A 248 -17.59 5.19 -9.66
N PRO A 249 -17.38 6.40 -9.10
CA PRO A 249 -16.04 6.92 -8.82
C PRO A 249 -15.37 6.21 -7.63
N CYS A 250 -16.17 5.61 -6.75
CA CYS A 250 -15.71 4.94 -5.53
C CYS A 250 -16.46 3.62 -5.37
N LEU A 251 -15.74 2.53 -5.19
CA LEU A 251 -16.31 1.26 -4.74
C LEU A 251 -15.57 0.82 -3.50
N GLU A 252 -16.31 0.34 -2.51
CA GLU A 252 -15.71 -0.16 -1.29
C GLU A 252 -16.03 -1.64 -1.13
N PHE A 253 -15.02 -2.39 -0.72
CA PHE A 253 -15.07 -3.81 -0.49
C PHE A 253 -14.71 -4.09 0.95
N LYS A 254 -15.54 -4.83 1.66
CA LYS A 254 -15.21 -5.36 2.98
C LYS A 254 -14.84 -6.83 2.81
N LEU A 255 -13.64 -7.18 3.25
CA LEU A 255 -13.03 -8.48 3.03
C LEU A 255 -13.01 -9.26 4.35
N ASN A 256 -13.63 -10.43 4.36
CA ASN A 256 -13.60 -11.34 5.50
C ASN A 256 -12.65 -12.50 5.19
N TRP A 257 -11.57 -12.57 5.94
CA TRP A 257 -10.51 -13.56 5.81
C TRP A 257 -10.71 -14.71 6.83
N ARG A 258 -10.24 -15.91 6.50
CA ARG A 258 -10.26 -17.11 7.35
C ARG A 258 -9.22 -17.07 8.46
#